data_AF-A0A1Z8WR71-F1
#
_entry.id   AF-A0A1Z8WR71-F1
#
_cell.length_a   1.000
_cell.length_b   1.000
_cell.length_c   1.000
_cell.angle_alpha   90.00
_cell.angle_beta   90.00
_cell.angle_gamma   90.00
#
_symmetry.space_group_name_H-M   'P 1'
#
loop_
_entity.id
_entity.type
_entity.pdbx_description
1 polymer ?
#
loop_
_entity_poly.entity_id
_entity_poly.type
_entity_poly.pdbx_seq_one_letter_code
_entity_poly.pdbx_strand_id
1 'polypeptide(L)' 'MKINFETIIWFIFFLDALANVIFCRSIKFNDWYIKNFPRISFHFPLALGWSLLYLLMTIWIGFLIYRMQLN' A
#
# COMPACT_ATOMS: atom_id res chain seq x y z
N MET A 1 1.57 -18.90 7.33
CA MET A 1 1.85 -18.94 5.88
C MET A 1 3.20 -19.59 5.67
N LYS A 2 3.33 -20.46 4.66
CA LYS A 2 4.64 -20.89 4.18
C LYS A 2 5.31 -19.70 3.47
N ILE A 3 6.59 -19.47 3.74
CA ILE A 3 7.34 -18.38 3.08
C ILE A 3 7.71 -18.88 1.68
N ASN A 4 6.91 -18.45 0.71
CA ASN A 4 7.15 -18.66 -0.71
C ASN A 4 7.41 -17.31 -1.38
N PHE A 5 7.81 -17.33 -2.64
CA PHE A 5 8.12 -16.12 -3.40
C PHE A 5 6.93 -15.13 -3.45
N GLU A 6 5.71 -15.64 -3.62
CA GLU A 6 4.47 -14.85 -3.62
C GLU A 6 4.21 -14.19 -2.26
N THR A 7 4.49 -14.89 -1.16
CA THR A 7 4.35 -14.37 0.21
C THR A 7 5.33 -13.22 0.46
N ILE A 8 6.56 -13.32 -0.06
CA ILE A 8 7.58 -12.27 0.07
C ILE A 8 7.14 -11.03 -0.70
N ILE A 9 6.71 -11.19 -1.95
CA ILE A 9 6.20 -10.09 -2.78
C ILE A 9 5.01 -9.42 -2.10
N TRP A 10 4.06 -10.22 -1.62
CA TRP A 10 2.91 -9.71 -0.89
C TRP A 10 3.32 -8.88 0.34
N PHE A 11 4.31 -9.34 1.11
CA PHE A 11 4.79 -8.63 2.29
C PHE A 11 5.40 -7.26 1.95
N ILE A 12 6.14 -7.18 0.84
CA ILE A 12 6.71 -5.91 0.34
C ILE A 12 5.58 -4.93 -0.01
N PHE A 13 4.58 -5.37 -0.78
CA PHE A 13 3.43 -4.52 -1.13
C PHE A 13 2.57 -4.13 0.06
N PHE A 14 2.40 -5.04 1.03
CA PHE A 14 1.66 -4.76 2.26
C PHE A 14 2.36 -3.71 3.12
N LEU A 15 3.69 -3.80 3.27
CA LEU A 15 4.48 -2.78 3.96
C LEU A 15 4.42 -1.43 3.25
N ASP A 16 4.52 -1.42 1.92
CA ASP A 16 4.38 -0.22 1.11
C ASP A 16 3.00 0.44 1.29
N ALA A 17 1.92 -0.35 1.24
CA ALA A 17 0.56 0.12 1.47
C ALA A 17 0.36 0.72 2.88
N LEU A 18 0.92 0.07 3.90
CA LEU A 18 0.93 0.59 5.27
C LEU A 18 1.66 1.92 5.37
N ALA A 19 2.87 2.01 4.80
CA ALA A 19 3.62 3.25 4.73
C ALA A 19 2.80 4.34 4.05
N ASN A 20 2.15 4.03 2.92
CA ASN A 20 1.31 4.98 2.18
C ASN A 20 0.17 5.55 3.04
N VAL A 21 -0.48 4.73 3.87
CA VAL A 21 -1.52 5.19 4.80
C VAL A 21 -0.95 6.07 5.91
N ILE A 22 0.21 5.70 6.46
CA ILE A 22 0.88 6.47 7.52
C ILE A 22 1.34 7.84 6.99
N PHE A 23 1.99 7.86 5.82
CA PHE A 23 2.51 9.07 5.20
C PHE A 23 1.39 9.99 4.70
N CYS A 24 0.29 9.44 4.18
CA CYS A 24 -0.88 10.22 3.80
C CYS A 24 -1.49 11.01 4.97
N ARG A 25 -1.40 10.49 6.21
CA ARG A 25 -1.86 11.20 7.41
C ARG A 25 -0.95 12.37 7.82
N SER A 26 0.27 12.42 7.33
CA SER A 26 1.21 13.50 7.65
C SER A 26 1.01 14.68 6.68
N ILE A 27 0.36 15.74 7.17
CA ILE A 27 0.10 16.96 6.38
C ILE A 27 1.41 17.55 5.82
N LYS A 28 2.47 17.60 6.64
CA LYS A 28 3.80 18.08 6.21
C LYS A 28 4.38 17.25 5.07
N PHE A 29 4.15 15.93 5.07
CA PHE A 29 4.66 15.06 4.02
C PHE A 29 3.84 15.18 2.74
N ASN A 30 2.52 15.31 2.86
CA ASN A 30 1.64 15.54 1.72
C ASN A 30 1.97 16.87 1.01
N ASP A 31 2.17 17.94 1.77
CA ASP A 31 2.58 19.24 1.23
C ASP A 31 3.95 19.16 0.54
N TRP A 32 4.92 18.45 1.15
CA TRP A 32 6.21 18.20 0.51
C TRP A 32 6.08 17.38 -0.77
N TYR A 33 5.23 16.36 -0.79
CA TYR A 33 5.03 15.47 -1.94
C TYR A 33 4.41 16.22 -3.12
N ILE A 34 3.35 17.00 -2.87
CA ILE A 34 2.71 17.85 -3.88
C ILE A 34 3.70 18.88 -4.43
N LYS A 35 4.54 19.46 -3.56
CA LYS A 35 5.53 20.47 -3.95
C LYS A 35 6.69 19.91 -4.78
N ASN A 36 7.22 18.75 -4.42
CA ASN A 36 8.40 18.18 -5.09
C ASN A 36 8.04 17.34 -6.32
N PHE A 37 6.85 16.72 -6.34
CA PHE A 37 6.42 15.81 -7.40
C PHE A 37 5.05 16.17 -7.99
N PRO A 38 4.85 17.39 -8.50
CA PRO A 38 3.53 17.89 -8.89
C PRO A 38 2.84 17.06 -9.99
N ARG A 39 3.61 16.50 -10.93
CA ARG A 39 3.07 15.61 -11.99
C ARG A 39 2.63 14.26 -11.43
N ILE A 40 3.40 13.71 -10.50
CA ILE A 40 3.13 12.39 -9.91
C ILE A 40 1.97 12.50 -8.93
N SER A 41 1.93 13.55 -8.11
CA SER A 41 0.84 13.81 -7.17
C SER A 41 -0.51 14.06 -7.85
N PHE A 42 -0.51 14.46 -9.12
CA PHE A 42 -1.74 14.59 -9.91
C PHE A 42 -2.32 13.23 -10.32
N HIS A 43 -1.46 12.31 -10.79
CA HIS A 43 -1.90 10.96 -11.19
C HIS A 43 -2.05 10.00 -10.00
N PHE A 44 -1.22 10.16 -8.98
CA PHE A 44 -1.18 9.37 -7.76
C PHE A 44 -1.31 10.31 -6.56
N PRO A 45 -2.51 10.86 -6.30
CA PRO A 45 -2.72 11.66 -5.13
C PRO A 45 -2.50 10.78 -3.89
N LEU A 46 -1.72 11.27 -2.93
CA LEU A 46 -1.64 10.77 -1.54
C LEU A 46 -2.98 11.06 -0.83
N ALA A 47 -4.07 10.55 -1.39
CA ALA A 47 -5.40 10.69 -0.85
C ALA A 47 -5.69 9.48 0.03
N LEU A 48 -6.20 9.76 1.22
CA LEU A 48 -6.47 8.75 2.24
C LEU A 48 -7.39 7.63 1.71
N GLY A 49 -8.33 7.96 0.82
CA GLY A 49 -9.17 6.97 0.15
C GLY A 49 -8.41 5.98 -0.73
N TRP A 50 -7.45 6.46 -1.54
CA TRP A 50 -6.63 5.60 -2.41
C TRP A 50 -5.66 4.74 -1.60
N SER A 51 -5.01 5.32 -0.59
CA SER A 51 -4.12 4.58 0.30
C SER A 51 -4.87 3.50 1.10
N LEU A 52 -6.09 3.78 1.56
CA LEU A 52 -6.94 2.80 2.25
C LEU A 52 -7.43 1.70 1.29
N LEU A 53 -7.82 2.05 0.07
CA LEU A 53 -8.22 1.06 -0.95
C LEU A 53 -7.05 0.12 -1.26
N TYR A 54 -5.85 0.67 -1.44
CA TYR A 54 -4.65 -0.11 -1.68
C TYR A 54 -4.28 -1.02 -0.50
N LEU A 55 -4.42 -0.54 0.74
CA LEU A 55 -4.27 -1.36 1.93
C LEU A 55 -5.31 -2.49 1.99
N LEU A 56 -6.57 -2.20 1.68
CA LEU A 56 -7.64 -3.21 1.62
C LEU A 56 -7.33 -4.28 0.56
N MET A 57 -6.88 -3.89 -0.62
CA MET A 57 -6.51 -4.81 -1.70
C MET A 57 -5.34 -5.71 -1.29
N THR A 58 -4.30 -5.16 -0.65
CA THR A 58 -3.16 -5.95 -0.17
C THR A 58 -3.58 -6.91 0.95
N ILE A 59 -4.42 -6.49 1.90
CA ILE A 59 -4.99 -7.40 2.93
C ILE A 59 -5.78 -8.53 2.27
N TRP A 60 -6.62 -8.21 1.28
CA TRP A 60 -7.42 -9.20 0.56
C TRP A 60 -6.54 -10.24 -0.18
N ILE A 61 -5.49 -9.81 -0.86
CA ILE A 61 -4.51 -10.71 -1.49
C ILE A 61 -3.84 -11.61 -0.44
N GLY A 62 -3.52 -11.07 0.73
CA GLY A 62 -2.98 -11.86 1.84
C GLY A 62 -3.93 -12.98 2.27
N PHE A 63 -5.24 -12.67 2.35
CA PHE A 63 -6.26 -13.67 2.62
C PHE A 63 -6.35 -14.74 1.52
N LEU A 64 -6.24 -14.35 0.25
CA LEU A 64 -6.23 -15.31 -0.88
C LEU A 64 -5.03 -16.25 -0.82
N ILE A 65 -3.82 -15.73 -0.58
CA ILE A 65 -2.59 -16.54 -0.45
C ILE A 65 -2.73 -17.48 0.77
N TYR A 66 -3.27 -16.99 1.89
CA TYR A 66 -3.49 -17.81 3.08
C TYR A 66 -4.45 -18.98 2.79
N ARG A 67 -5.58 -18.69 2.13
CA ARG A 67 -6.56 -19.71 1.73
C ARG A 67 -5.98 -20.73 0.74
N MET A 68 -5.14 -20.30 -0.20
CA MET A 68 -4.48 -21.20 -1.14
C MET A 68 -3.47 -22.14 -0.49
N GLN A 69 -2.84 -21.74 0.61
CA GLN A 69 -1.89 -22.59 1.34
C GLN A 69 -2.57 -23.58 2.30
N LEU A 70 -3.85 -23.35 2.62
CA LEU A 70 -4.66 -24.21 3.47
C LEU A 70 -5.32 -25.37 2.70
N ASN A 71 -5.54 -25.18 1.39
CA ASN A 71 -6.03 -26.21 0.47
C ASN A 71 -4.86 -27.01 -0.13
#